data_AF-A0A180FBR9-F1
#
_entry.id   AF-A0A180FBR9-F1
#
_cell.length_a   1.000
_cell.length_b   1.000
_cell.length_c   1.000
_cell.angle_alpha   90.00
_cell.angle_beta   90.00
_cell.angle_gamma   90.00
#
_symmetry.space_group_name_H-M   'P 1'
#
loop_
_entity.id
_entity.type
_entity.pdbx_description
1 polymer ?
#
loop_
_entity_poly.entity_id
_entity_poly.type
_entity_poly.pdbx_seq_one_letter_code
_entity_poly.pdbx_strand_id
1 'polypeptide(L)'
;MRTLFICAALIAGCLQSPRSQQQELKFNADGKFKIVQFTDLHYIYGDARSDLEQIGEVIDAEKPDLIIVTGDVIYGKPAEESMRAVVEQIAAKKTPFVILFGNHDDENGLSRAELFDIIKSYPYNLTTSAEGISGFGNGILPLKGANGRNAAVLYCLDSHAYSTIKNVEGYDYIKFDQIQWYRENSAAFTKQNNGAPLPSLAFFHIPLPEYAQAASDEKAVLIGTRKEKSCPPQLNSGLFAAMKEMGDIMGTFVGHDHDNDYAVLYKDILLAYGRYTGGNTVYNNLKPNGARVIELTEGERSIKTWIHLKGNQIIHTVNYPALSDTAEYTLQSGDLIFQEACSGQTEEAIKGVTESIGGYNFTHVGMVYKDERDSIQVIEAIPPKVKLTPLTDYLYPSGREAEACRPKSVVARLKPAYRHCIPQAVKEALLLLGQKYDYGYTLNNDKYYCSELIYDVLLKANGGTAVFPLNRMTFKANEAGEVLPEWADYFRRLGIPVPEGEEGINPGAMSRSEVIEVIPVNLYR
;
A
#
# COMPACT_ATOMS: atom_id res chain seq x y z
N MET A 1 34.11 -17.14 -83.58
CA MET A 1 34.68 -15.83 -83.22
C MET A 1 33.53 -14.86 -82.97
N ARG A 2 33.52 -14.23 -81.77
CA ARG A 2 32.89 -12.93 -81.45
C ARG A 2 31.34 -12.85 -81.44
N THR A 3 30.63 -12.23 -80.50
CA THR A 3 30.88 -11.62 -79.17
C THR A 3 29.48 -11.40 -78.60
N LEU A 4 29.13 -11.90 -77.41
CA LEU A 4 27.90 -11.51 -76.72
C LEU A 4 28.27 -10.55 -75.59
N PHE A 5 27.72 -9.34 -75.63
CA PHE A 5 27.84 -8.32 -74.59
C PHE A 5 27.10 -8.78 -73.33
N ILE A 6 27.81 -8.88 -72.21
CA ILE A 6 27.23 -9.03 -70.88
C ILE A 6 27.13 -7.63 -70.27
N CYS A 7 25.91 -7.12 -70.12
CA CYS A 7 25.64 -5.97 -69.26
C CYS A 7 25.60 -6.45 -67.80
N ALA A 8 26.61 -6.06 -67.02
CA ALA A 8 26.59 -6.22 -65.57
C ALA A 8 25.76 -5.08 -64.95
N ALA A 9 24.57 -5.39 -64.46
CA ALA A 9 23.84 -4.52 -63.54
C ALA A 9 24.24 -4.89 -62.11
N LEU A 10 25.09 -4.05 -61.51
CA LEU A 10 25.39 -4.09 -60.07
C LEU A 10 24.16 -3.58 -59.31
N ILE A 11 23.36 -4.50 -58.77
CA ILE A 11 22.35 -4.17 -57.76
C ILE A 11 23.10 -4.13 -56.43
N ALA A 12 23.44 -2.93 -55.97
CA ALA A 12 23.83 -2.69 -54.59
C ALA A 12 22.60 -2.92 -53.70
N GLY A 13 22.50 -4.13 -53.14
CA GLY A 13 21.55 -4.42 -52.08
C GLY A 13 21.97 -3.66 -50.83
N CYS A 14 21.32 -2.53 -50.55
CA CYS A 14 21.33 -1.95 -49.21
C CYS A 14 20.73 -2.98 -48.25
N LEU A 15 21.59 -3.70 -47.53
CA LEU A 15 21.22 -4.43 -46.32
C LEU A 15 20.73 -3.39 -45.32
N GLN A 16 19.42 -3.12 -45.32
CA GLN A 16 18.79 -2.45 -44.20
C GLN A 16 18.88 -3.41 -43.02
N SER A 17 19.73 -3.07 -42.05
CA SER A 17 19.75 -3.74 -40.75
C SER A 17 18.32 -3.79 -40.21
N PRO A 18 17.83 -4.94 -39.71
CA PRO A 18 16.52 -5.02 -39.11
C PRO A 18 16.46 -4.03 -37.95
N ARG A 19 15.61 -3.01 -38.08
CA ARG A 19 15.26 -2.10 -36.99
C ARG A 19 14.67 -2.98 -35.90
N SER A 20 15.40 -3.16 -34.80
CA SER A 20 14.93 -3.85 -33.60
C SER A 20 13.53 -3.33 -33.27
N GLN A 21 12.52 -4.18 -33.40
CA GLN A 21 11.16 -3.83 -33.03
C GLN A 21 11.16 -3.80 -31.50
N GLN A 22 11.25 -2.59 -30.93
CA GLN A 22 11.25 -2.36 -29.49
C GLN A 22 10.07 -3.13 -28.87
N GLN A 23 10.35 -3.98 -27.90
CA GLN A 23 9.35 -4.87 -27.31
C GLN A 23 8.22 -4.03 -26.71
N GLU A 24 7.00 -4.21 -27.24
CA GLU A 24 5.83 -3.47 -26.78
C GLU A 24 5.40 -3.98 -25.40
N LEU A 25 5.31 -3.09 -24.43
CA LEU A 25 4.79 -3.40 -23.10
C LEU A 25 3.27 -3.37 -23.13
N LYS A 26 2.64 -4.40 -22.55
CA LYS A 26 1.18 -4.50 -22.45
C LYS A 26 0.76 -5.20 -21.16
N PHE A 27 -0.43 -4.87 -20.68
CA PHE A 27 -1.08 -5.67 -19.64
C PHE A 27 -1.24 -7.12 -20.12
N ASN A 28 -1.11 -8.06 -19.17
CA ASN A 28 -1.28 -9.48 -19.45
C ASN A 28 -2.78 -9.85 -19.65
N ALA A 29 -3.06 -11.12 -19.90
CA ALA A 29 -4.42 -11.58 -20.17
C ALA A 29 -5.40 -11.38 -18.99
N ASP A 30 -4.88 -11.27 -17.77
CA ASP A 30 -5.65 -11.01 -16.54
C ASP A 30 -5.78 -9.50 -16.26
N GLY A 31 -5.33 -8.64 -17.18
CA GLY A 31 -5.31 -7.19 -17.02
C GLY A 31 -4.29 -6.71 -15.99
N LYS A 32 -3.25 -7.49 -15.69
CA LYS A 32 -2.19 -7.14 -14.73
C LYS A 32 -0.88 -6.79 -15.42
N PHE A 33 -0.11 -5.91 -14.80
CA PHE A 33 1.25 -5.62 -15.21
C PHE A 33 2.15 -5.48 -13.98
N LYS A 34 3.15 -6.35 -13.87
CA LYS A 34 4.03 -6.43 -12.71
C LYS A 34 5.42 -5.90 -13.04
N ILE A 35 5.90 -5.00 -12.19
CA ILE A 35 7.23 -4.40 -12.23
C ILE A 35 8.00 -4.84 -10.99
N VAL A 36 9.24 -5.27 -11.16
CA VAL A 36 10.18 -5.42 -10.03
C VAL A 36 11.20 -4.28 -10.11
N GLN A 37 11.25 -3.48 -9.04
CA GLN A 37 12.20 -2.41 -8.83
C GLN A 37 13.37 -2.92 -7.99
N PHE A 38 14.57 -2.90 -8.57
CA PHE A 38 15.84 -3.05 -7.84
C PHE A 38 16.51 -1.68 -7.69
N THR A 39 17.31 -1.52 -6.65
CA THR A 39 17.99 -0.25 -6.40
C THR A 39 19.25 -0.44 -5.57
N ASP A 40 20.23 0.44 -5.74
CA ASP A 40 21.39 0.53 -4.84
C ASP A 40 22.17 -0.79 -4.79
N LEU A 41 22.44 -1.37 -5.97
CA LEU A 41 23.15 -2.64 -6.10
C LEU A 41 24.61 -2.51 -5.64
N HIS A 42 25.20 -1.32 -5.84
CA HIS A 42 26.55 -0.97 -5.41
C HIS A 42 27.57 -2.07 -5.73
N TYR A 43 27.46 -2.63 -6.93
CA TYR A 43 28.22 -3.81 -7.32
C TYR A 43 29.66 -3.43 -7.63
N ILE A 44 30.59 -4.27 -7.20
CA ILE A 44 32.02 -4.17 -7.51
C ILE A 44 32.47 -5.53 -8.00
N TYR A 45 32.90 -5.59 -9.26
CA TYR A 45 33.38 -6.81 -9.88
C TYR A 45 34.59 -7.39 -9.14
N GLY A 46 34.47 -8.65 -8.71
CA GLY A 46 35.52 -9.36 -7.96
C GLY A 46 35.58 -9.07 -6.46
N ASP A 47 34.74 -8.18 -5.92
CA ASP A 47 34.64 -7.98 -4.46
C ASP A 47 33.72 -9.04 -3.85
N ALA A 48 34.23 -9.77 -2.84
CA ALA A 48 33.49 -10.84 -2.17
C ALA A 48 32.28 -10.35 -1.36
N ARG A 49 32.17 -9.04 -1.10
CA ARG A 49 31.02 -8.43 -0.42
C ARG A 49 29.87 -8.15 -1.36
N SER A 50 30.13 -8.07 -2.67
CA SER A 50 29.09 -7.91 -3.69
C SER A 50 28.18 -9.13 -3.73
N ASP A 51 26.87 -8.93 -3.76
CA ASP A 51 25.87 -9.99 -3.89
C ASP A 51 24.77 -9.53 -4.85
N LEU A 52 24.46 -10.38 -5.81
CA LEU A 52 23.38 -10.17 -6.75
C LEU A 52 22.37 -11.34 -6.74
N GLU A 53 22.57 -12.37 -5.93
CA GLU A 53 21.77 -13.61 -5.94
C GLU A 53 20.27 -13.31 -5.82
N GLN A 54 19.88 -12.35 -4.98
CA GLN A 54 18.49 -11.99 -4.78
C GLN A 54 17.80 -11.43 -6.04
N ILE A 55 18.54 -10.86 -6.99
CA ILE A 55 17.96 -10.42 -8.27
C ILE A 55 17.37 -11.62 -8.98
N GLY A 56 18.14 -12.71 -9.02
CA GLY A 56 17.71 -13.95 -9.64
C GLY A 56 16.51 -14.56 -8.94
N GLU A 57 16.58 -14.64 -7.61
CA GLU A 57 15.53 -15.20 -6.75
C GLU A 57 14.20 -14.44 -6.86
N VAL A 58 14.23 -13.11 -6.71
CA VAL A 58 13.02 -12.28 -6.77
C VAL A 58 12.38 -12.34 -8.16
N ILE A 59 13.18 -12.29 -9.24
CA ILE A 59 12.63 -12.39 -10.60
C ILE A 59 11.95 -13.75 -10.83
N ASP A 60 12.56 -14.85 -10.37
CA ASP A 60 12.01 -16.19 -10.54
C ASP A 60 10.70 -16.38 -9.74
N ALA A 61 10.63 -15.79 -8.55
CA ALA A 61 9.45 -15.85 -7.68
C ALA A 61 8.32 -14.95 -8.20
N GLU A 62 8.62 -13.70 -8.56
CA GLU A 62 7.62 -12.69 -8.93
C GLU A 62 7.18 -12.76 -10.38
N LYS A 63 8.05 -13.25 -11.28
CA LYS A 63 7.84 -13.30 -12.73
C LYS A 63 7.33 -11.95 -13.29
N PRO A 64 8.12 -10.87 -13.14
CA PRO A 64 7.71 -9.55 -13.61
C PRO A 64 7.57 -9.48 -15.13
N ASP A 65 6.70 -8.57 -15.58
CA ASP A 65 6.58 -8.14 -16.98
C ASP A 65 7.67 -7.11 -17.35
N LEU A 66 8.20 -6.39 -16.36
CA LEU A 66 9.27 -5.39 -16.50
C LEU A 66 10.16 -5.35 -15.26
N ILE A 67 11.47 -5.18 -15.47
CA ILE A 67 12.43 -4.89 -14.41
C ILE A 67 12.87 -3.42 -14.52
N ILE A 68 12.94 -2.70 -13.42
CA ILE A 68 13.51 -1.34 -13.39
C ILE A 68 14.59 -1.29 -12.31
N VAL A 69 15.82 -0.92 -12.67
CA VAL A 69 16.88 -0.60 -11.71
C VAL A 69 16.93 0.91 -11.55
N THR A 70 16.66 1.43 -10.34
CA THR A 70 16.50 2.88 -10.12
C THR A 70 17.78 3.68 -9.91
N GLY A 71 18.95 3.04 -9.90
CA GLY A 71 20.24 3.73 -9.82
C GLY A 71 21.22 3.04 -8.87
N ASP A 72 22.42 3.62 -8.79
CA ASP A 72 23.57 3.13 -8.02
C ASP A 72 23.83 1.64 -8.26
N VAL A 73 24.04 1.33 -9.54
CA VAL A 73 24.32 -0.01 -10.03
C VAL A 73 25.72 -0.45 -9.61
N ILE A 74 26.71 0.44 -9.71
CA ILE A 74 28.12 0.16 -9.42
C ILE A 74 28.68 1.07 -8.33
N TYR A 75 29.67 0.56 -7.57
CA TYR A 75 30.31 1.30 -6.47
C TYR A 75 31.82 1.05 -6.39
N GLY A 76 32.49 1.00 -7.54
CA GLY A 76 33.93 0.76 -7.56
C GLY A 76 34.48 0.40 -8.92
N LYS A 77 35.81 0.25 -8.96
CA LYS A 77 36.52 -0.25 -10.14
C LYS A 77 36.61 -1.78 -10.12
N PRO A 78 36.62 -2.43 -11.29
CA PRO A 78 36.53 -1.81 -12.61
C PRO A 78 35.06 -1.61 -13.06
N ALA A 79 34.74 -0.44 -13.59
CA ALA A 79 33.36 0.00 -13.83
C ALA A 79 32.67 -0.76 -14.97
N GLU A 80 33.38 -1.04 -16.08
CA GLU A 80 32.82 -1.76 -17.22
C GLU A 80 32.37 -3.17 -16.82
N GLU A 81 33.26 -3.95 -16.20
CA GLU A 81 32.99 -5.32 -15.80
C GLU A 81 31.92 -5.38 -14.70
N SER A 82 31.89 -4.38 -13.81
CA SER A 82 30.85 -4.27 -12.79
C SER A 82 29.47 -4.06 -13.42
N MET A 83 29.36 -3.11 -14.35
CA MET A 83 28.11 -2.85 -15.06
C MET A 83 27.69 -4.07 -15.90
N ARG A 84 28.62 -4.66 -16.67
CA ARG A 84 28.35 -5.86 -17.49
C ARG A 84 27.85 -7.02 -16.66
N ALA A 85 28.47 -7.32 -15.52
CA ALA A 85 28.06 -8.42 -14.65
C ALA A 85 26.60 -8.27 -14.17
N VAL A 86 26.20 -7.06 -13.76
CA VAL A 86 24.82 -6.78 -13.37
C VAL A 86 23.86 -6.93 -14.55
N VAL A 87 24.16 -6.28 -15.68
CA VAL A 87 23.28 -6.28 -16.85
C VAL A 87 23.14 -7.71 -17.41
N GLU A 88 24.21 -8.49 -17.41
CA GLU A 88 24.20 -9.91 -17.83
C GLU A 88 23.25 -10.74 -16.99
N GLN A 89 23.29 -10.56 -15.67
CA GLN A 89 22.43 -11.30 -14.76
C GLN A 89 20.95 -10.96 -14.98
N ILE A 90 20.63 -9.69 -15.18
CA ILE A 90 19.25 -9.25 -15.48
C ILE A 90 18.82 -9.77 -16.85
N ALA A 91 19.64 -9.56 -17.88
CA ALA A 91 19.33 -9.97 -19.25
C ALA A 91 19.17 -11.50 -19.39
N ALA A 92 19.88 -12.29 -18.59
CA ALA A 92 19.74 -13.74 -18.54
C ALA A 92 18.33 -14.21 -18.17
N LYS A 93 17.54 -13.38 -17.49
CA LYS A 93 16.14 -13.66 -17.15
C LYS A 93 15.17 -13.46 -18.31
N LYS A 94 15.60 -12.81 -19.41
CA LYS A 94 14.79 -12.57 -20.62
C LYS A 94 13.49 -11.77 -20.36
N THR A 95 13.43 -11.05 -19.26
CA THR A 95 12.40 -10.06 -18.98
C THR A 95 12.89 -8.70 -19.49
N PRO A 96 12.02 -7.88 -20.13
CA PRO A 96 12.36 -6.52 -20.47
C PRO A 96 12.85 -5.74 -19.26
N PHE A 97 13.86 -4.88 -19.43
CA PHE A 97 14.40 -4.12 -18.31
C PHE A 97 14.80 -2.69 -18.68
N VAL A 98 14.79 -1.83 -17.66
CA VAL A 98 15.34 -0.47 -17.68
C VAL A 98 16.36 -0.35 -16.56
N ILE A 99 17.45 0.38 -16.82
CA ILE A 99 18.47 0.72 -15.83
C ILE A 99 18.66 2.24 -15.88
N LEU A 100 18.37 2.88 -14.75
CA LEU A 100 18.64 4.29 -14.50
C LEU A 100 19.96 4.44 -13.75
N PHE A 101 20.40 5.69 -13.63
CA PHE A 101 21.66 6.02 -12.99
C PHE A 101 21.42 6.75 -11.67
N GLY A 102 22.23 6.40 -10.67
CA GLY A 102 22.36 7.13 -9.42
C GLY A 102 23.62 7.98 -9.37
N ASN A 103 23.94 8.53 -8.21
CA ASN A 103 25.08 9.43 -8.04
C ASN A 103 26.44 8.71 -8.07
N HIS A 104 26.50 7.39 -7.82
CA HIS A 104 27.74 6.63 -7.75
C HIS A 104 28.20 6.05 -9.10
N ASP A 105 27.28 5.92 -10.06
CA ASP A 105 27.53 5.13 -11.27
C ASP A 105 28.70 5.66 -12.11
N ASP A 106 28.82 6.97 -12.31
CA ASP A 106 29.86 7.60 -13.11
C ASP A 106 31.06 8.13 -12.30
N GLU A 107 31.24 7.67 -11.07
CA GLU A 107 32.41 8.03 -10.22
C GLU A 107 33.64 7.14 -10.48
N ASN A 108 33.46 6.01 -11.17
CA ASN A 108 34.42 4.91 -11.14
C ASN A 108 35.20 4.67 -12.45
N GLY A 109 35.33 5.72 -13.29
CA GLY A 109 36.25 5.73 -14.43
C GLY A 109 35.62 5.53 -15.80
N LEU A 110 34.30 5.35 -15.87
CA LEU A 110 33.51 5.52 -17.09
C LEU A 110 32.49 6.63 -16.89
N SER A 111 32.24 7.39 -17.95
CA SER A 111 31.15 8.36 -17.97
C SER A 111 29.79 7.68 -18.05
N ARG A 112 28.75 8.40 -17.63
CA ARG A 112 27.35 7.95 -17.75
C ARG A 112 26.98 7.59 -19.20
N ALA A 113 27.54 8.28 -20.18
CA ALA A 113 27.37 7.99 -21.60
C ALA A 113 27.96 6.63 -22.01
N GLU A 114 29.18 6.31 -21.55
CA GLU A 114 29.83 5.04 -21.82
C GLU A 114 29.11 3.87 -21.13
N LEU A 115 28.66 4.07 -19.89
CA LEU A 115 27.83 3.09 -19.17
C LEU A 115 26.48 2.86 -19.87
N PHE A 116 25.86 3.92 -20.37
CA PHE A 116 24.62 3.83 -21.15
C PHE A 116 24.80 3.03 -22.44
N ASP A 117 25.92 3.20 -23.13
CA ASP A 117 26.25 2.40 -24.33
C ASP A 117 26.48 0.92 -24.00
N ILE A 118 27.05 0.60 -22.84
CA ILE A 118 27.15 -0.78 -22.34
C ILE A 118 25.75 -1.36 -22.12
N ILE A 119 24.89 -0.68 -21.37
CA ILE A 119 23.52 -1.15 -21.05
C ILE A 119 22.73 -1.41 -22.34
N LYS A 120 22.81 -0.50 -23.31
CA LYS A 120 22.12 -0.63 -24.60
C LYS A 120 22.57 -1.79 -25.47
N SER A 121 23.77 -2.32 -25.23
CA SER A 121 24.30 -3.45 -26.01
C SER A 121 23.62 -4.78 -25.68
N TYR A 122 22.85 -4.86 -24.59
CA TYR A 122 22.21 -6.09 -24.14
C TYR A 122 20.79 -6.27 -24.71
N PRO A 123 20.38 -7.52 -25.02
CA PRO A 123 19.01 -7.81 -25.43
C PRO A 123 18.03 -7.55 -24.28
N TYR A 124 16.75 -7.35 -24.61
CA TYR A 124 15.66 -7.03 -23.66
C TYR A 124 15.78 -5.66 -22.95
N ASN A 125 16.86 -4.91 -23.18
CA ASN A 125 16.99 -3.55 -22.69
C ASN A 125 15.95 -2.61 -23.34
N LEU A 126 15.27 -1.84 -22.50
CA LEU A 126 14.35 -0.76 -22.86
C LEU A 126 14.83 0.61 -22.41
N THR A 127 16.01 0.74 -21.79
CA THR A 127 16.57 2.04 -21.39
C THR A 127 16.78 2.92 -22.63
N THR A 128 16.16 4.10 -22.62
CA THR A 128 16.30 5.13 -23.65
C THR A 128 16.88 6.41 -23.05
N SER A 129 17.32 7.34 -23.91
CA SER A 129 17.65 8.69 -23.48
C SER A 129 16.99 9.69 -24.42
N ALA A 130 16.10 10.52 -23.90
CA ALA A 130 15.43 11.56 -24.67
C ALA A 130 16.45 12.56 -25.22
N GLU A 131 16.40 12.79 -26.53
CA GLU A 131 17.32 13.71 -27.20
C GLU A 131 17.08 15.16 -26.75
N GLY A 132 18.16 15.88 -26.46
CA GLY A 132 18.09 17.29 -26.04
C GLY A 132 17.60 17.50 -24.60
N ILE A 133 17.41 16.43 -23.83
CA ILE A 133 17.01 16.48 -22.42
C ILE A 133 18.22 16.17 -21.54
N SER A 134 18.41 16.95 -20.49
CA SER A 134 19.52 16.80 -19.54
C SER A 134 19.56 15.41 -18.90
N GLY A 135 20.74 14.76 -18.92
CA GLY A 135 20.98 13.44 -18.32
C GLY A 135 20.83 12.27 -19.29
N PHE A 136 21.04 11.05 -18.79
CA PHE A 136 20.93 9.79 -19.52
C PHE A 136 19.89 8.87 -18.87
N GLY A 137 19.16 8.10 -19.68
CA GLY A 137 18.11 7.20 -19.16
C GLY A 137 16.72 7.82 -19.10
N ASN A 138 16.58 9.11 -19.48
CA ASN A 138 15.28 9.76 -19.62
C ASN A 138 14.43 9.03 -20.67
N GLY A 139 13.33 8.42 -20.26
CA GLY A 139 12.53 7.54 -21.10
C GLY A 139 11.05 7.55 -20.74
N ILE A 140 10.21 7.23 -21.73
CA ILE A 140 8.77 7.09 -21.57
C ILE A 140 8.36 5.75 -22.12
N LEU A 141 7.69 4.94 -21.31
CA LEU A 141 7.23 3.62 -21.67
C LEU A 141 5.70 3.56 -21.56
N PRO A 142 4.98 3.74 -22.69
CA PRO A 142 3.54 3.53 -22.74
C PRO A 142 3.21 2.05 -22.55
N LEU A 143 2.22 1.76 -21.72
CA LEU A 143 1.72 0.42 -21.49
C LEU A 143 0.40 0.22 -22.23
N LYS A 144 0.33 -0.77 -23.13
CA LYS A 144 -0.88 -1.06 -23.91
C LYS A 144 -1.90 -1.86 -23.11
N GLY A 145 -3.17 -1.47 -23.22
CA GLY A 145 -4.29 -2.27 -22.75
C GLY A 145 -4.71 -3.34 -23.77
N ALA A 146 -5.70 -4.16 -23.40
CA ALA A 146 -6.24 -5.23 -24.25
C ALA A 146 -6.78 -4.71 -25.62
N ASN A 147 -7.19 -3.44 -25.67
CA ASN A 147 -7.67 -2.77 -26.88
C ASN A 147 -6.56 -2.20 -27.79
N GLY A 148 -5.28 -2.39 -27.44
CA GLY A 148 -4.12 -1.88 -28.18
C GLY A 148 -3.84 -0.38 -28.01
N ARG A 149 -4.64 0.36 -27.23
CA ARG A 149 -4.39 1.76 -26.86
C ARG A 149 -3.51 1.83 -25.62
N ASN A 150 -2.89 2.98 -25.40
CA ASN A 150 -2.17 3.23 -24.14
C ASN A 150 -3.18 3.27 -22.99
N ALA A 151 -2.92 2.47 -21.95
CA ALA A 151 -3.73 2.37 -20.74
C ALA A 151 -2.99 2.88 -19.50
N ALA A 152 -1.65 2.91 -19.53
CA ALA A 152 -0.82 3.57 -18.52
C ALA A 152 0.49 4.09 -19.14
N VAL A 153 1.24 4.91 -18.39
CA VAL A 153 2.56 5.42 -18.82
C VAL A 153 3.57 5.32 -17.68
N LEU A 154 4.76 4.81 -17.96
CA LEU A 154 5.89 4.82 -17.03
C LEU A 154 6.91 5.87 -17.47
N TYR A 155 7.27 6.79 -16.58
CA TYR A 155 8.29 7.81 -16.81
C TYR A 155 9.57 7.42 -16.09
N CYS A 156 10.68 7.42 -16.80
CA CYS A 156 12.02 7.18 -16.28
C CYS A 156 12.82 8.48 -16.39
N LEU A 157 13.42 8.93 -15.30
CA LEU A 157 14.10 10.23 -15.22
C LEU A 157 15.51 10.05 -14.65
N ASP A 158 16.47 10.77 -15.21
CA ASP A 158 17.80 10.92 -14.62
C ASP A 158 17.73 11.96 -13.49
N SER A 159 17.96 11.56 -12.24
CA SER A 159 18.06 12.49 -11.11
C SER A 159 19.45 13.11 -10.94
N HIS A 160 20.38 12.82 -11.86
CA HIS A 160 21.77 13.27 -11.88
C HIS A 160 22.57 12.76 -10.67
N ALA A 161 23.65 13.45 -10.32
CA ALA A 161 24.55 13.10 -9.22
C ALA A 161 24.60 14.23 -8.18
N TYR A 162 25.59 15.12 -8.28
CA TYR A 162 25.85 16.18 -7.31
C TYR A 162 25.62 17.57 -7.89
N SER A 163 25.17 18.50 -7.05
CA SER A 163 24.95 19.88 -7.47
C SER A 163 26.25 20.55 -7.90
N THR A 164 26.22 21.22 -9.04
CA THR A 164 27.33 22.06 -9.53
C THR A 164 27.08 23.55 -9.30
N ILE A 165 26.00 23.92 -8.60
CA ILE A 165 25.64 25.30 -8.34
C ILE A 165 26.46 25.82 -7.15
N LYS A 166 27.10 26.98 -7.32
CA LYS A 166 27.89 27.62 -6.26
C LYS A 166 27.05 27.81 -4.99
N ASN A 167 27.59 27.35 -3.86
CA ASN A 167 26.96 27.39 -2.52
C ASN A 167 25.70 26.52 -2.36
N VAL A 168 25.48 25.55 -3.24
CA VAL A 168 24.44 24.53 -3.10
C VAL A 168 25.18 23.19 -2.99
N GLU A 169 25.22 22.64 -1.80
CA GLU A 169 25.94 21.39 -1.53
C GLU A 169 25.03 20.16 -1.70
N GLY A 170 25.64 18.99 -1.83
CA GLY A 170 24.93 17.71 -1.89
C GLY A 170 24.41 17.40 -3.29
N TYR A 171 23.22 16.79 -3.32
CA TYR A 171 22.67 16.17 -4.52
C TYR A 171 22.06 17.17 -5.50
N ASP A 172 22.11 16.81 -6.77
CA ASP A 172 21.53 17.59 -7.84
C ASP A 172 20.02 17.37 -7.96
N TYR A 173 19.35 18.24 -8.72
CA TYR A 173 17.89 18.25 -8.87
C TYR A 173 17.47 17.96 -10.32
N ILE A 174 16.24 17.48 -10.49
CA ILE A 174 15.63 17.28 -11.82
C ILE A 174 15.57 18.60 -12.57
N LYS A 175 16.12 18.66 -13.77
CA LYS A 175 16.30 19.89 -14.53
C LYS A 175 15.00 20.42 -15.13
N PHE A 176 14.98 21.72 -15.44
CA PHE A 176 13.77 22.37 -15.96
C PHE A 176 13.33 21.84 -17.33
N ASP A 177 14.28 21.46 -18.19
CA ASP A 177 14.02 20.81 -19.48
C ASP A 177 13.38 19.42 -19.29
N GLN A 178 13.82 18.63 -18.30
CA GLN A 178 13.19 17.36 -17.93
C GLN A 178 11.74 17.56 -17.45
N ILE A 179 11.49 18.57 -16.60
CA ILE A 179 10.14 18.89 -16.12
C ILE A 179 9.25 19.34 -17.27
N GLN A 180 9.75 20.22 -18.14
CA GLN A 180 9.01 20.69 -19.31
C GLN A 180 8.68 19.52 -20.24
N TRP A 181 9.67 18.67 -20.53
CA TRP A 181 9.50 17.47 -21.35
C TRP A 181 8.46 16.51 -20.78
N TYR A 182 8.47 16.26 -19.46
CA TYR A 182 7.44 15.47 -18.80
C TYR A 182 6.04 16.08 -19.00
N ARG A 183 5.87 17.38 -18.74
CA ARG A 183 4.58 18.09 -18.87
C ARG A 183 4.02 18.00 -20.29
N GLU A 184 4.87 18.23 -21.29
CA GLU A 184 4.50 18.19 -22.71
C GLU A 184 4.03 16.79 -23.12
N ASN A 185 4.74 15.73 -22.69
CA ASN A 185 4.35 14.36 -23.00
C ASN A 185 3.10 13.93 -22.24
N SER A 186 2.98 14.27 -20.96
CA SER A 186 1.78 14.00 -20.16
C SER A 186 0.52 14.65 -20.75
N ALA A 187 0.65 15.91 -21.19
CA ALA A 187 -0.44 16.61 -21.89
C ALA A 187 -0.80 15.92 -23.22
N ALA A 188 0.21 15.45 -23.96
CA ALA A 188 -0.01 14.71 -25.21
C ALA A 188 -0.76 13.39 -24.98
N PHE A 189 -0.38 12.60 -23.97
CA PHE A 189 -1.10 11.36 -23.62
C PHE A 189 -2.53 11.65 -23.16
N THR A 190 -2.73 12.67 -22.34
CA THR A 190 -4.06 13.13 -21.89
C THR A 190 -4.94 13.49 -23.09
N LYS A 191 -4.40 14.23 -24.06
CA LYS A 191 -5.12 14.57 -25.31
C LYS A 191 -5.47 13.33 -26.13
N GLN A 192 -4.56 12.36 -26.23
CA GLN A 192 -4.80 11.09 -26.93
C GLN A 192 -5.81 10.19 -26.21
N ASN A 193 -6.01 10.41 -24.91
CA ASN A 193 -6.99 9.72 -24.08
C ASN A 193 -8.24 10.58 -23.81
N ASN A 194 -8.72 11.29 -24.84
CA ASN A 194 -9.96 12.07 -24.80
C ASN A 194 -10.03 13.12 -23.67
N GLY A 195 -8.88 13.69 -23.29
CA GLY A 195 -8.79 14.71 -22.24
C GLY A 195 -8.68 14.14 -20.82
N ALA A 196 -8.66 12.82 -20.65
CA ALA A 196 -8.47 12.19 -19.35
C ALA A 196 -7.01 11.76 -19.15
N PRO A 197 -6.32 12.19 -18.07
CA PRO A 197 -4.96 11.74 -17.78
C PRO A 197 -4.87 10.21 -17.60
N LEU A 198 -3.87 9.58 -18.23
CA LEU A 198 -3.62 8.15 -18.05
C LEU A 198 -3.04 7.88 -16.65
N PRO A 199 -3.38 6.76 -15.99
CA PRO A 199 -2.63 6.28 -14.83
C PRO A 199 -1.14 6.18 -15.16
N SER A 200 -0.29 6.85 -14.37
CA SER A 200 1.14 6.91 -14.67
C SER A 200 2.01 6.77 -13.42
N LEU A 201 3.23 6.25 -13.59
CA LEU A 201 4.24 6.11 -12.54
C LEU A 201 5.54 6.79 -12.96
N ALA A 202 6.35 7.25 -12.01
CA ALA A 202 7.69 7.78 -12.28
C ALA A 202 8.78 7.06 -11.48
N PHE A 203 9.95 6.87 -12.10
CA PHE A 203 11.11 6.19 -11.54
C PHE A 203 12.36 7.05 -11.71
N PHE A 204 13.13 7.23 -10.63
CA PHE A 204 14.38 7.99 -10.61
C PHE A 204 15.16 7.66 -9.32
N HIS A 205 16.45 7.99 -9.23
CA HIS A 205 17.28 7.53 -8.11
C HIS A 205 17.08 8.35 -6.84
N ILE A 206 17.35 9.66 -6.92
CA ILE A 206 17.44 10.55 -5.75
C ILE A 206 16.03 11.04 -5.38
N PRO A 207 15.60 10.91 -4.11
CA PRO A 207 14.27 11.33 -3.66
C PRO A 207 14.04 12.83 -3.87
N LEU A 208 12.79 13.20 -4.18
CA LEU A 208 12.41 14.62 -4.21
C LEU A 208 12.32 15.20 -2.78
N PRO A 209 12.48 16.51 -2.59
CA PRO A 209 12.29 17.16 -1.29
C PRO A 209 10.96 16.80 -0.59
N GLU A 210 9.92 16.50 -1.36
CA GLU A 210 8.61 16.07 -0.86
C GLU A 210 8.65 14.74 -0.10
N TYR A 211 9.64 13.86 -0.32
CA TYR A 211 9.80 12.64 0.49
C TYR A 211 10.11 12.96 1.95
N ALA A 212 11.01 13.93 2.18
CA ALA A 212 11.37 14.39 3.52
C ALA A 212 10.20 15.14 4.19
N GLN A 213 9.48 15.96 3.42
CA GLN A 213 8.29 16.68 3.88
C GLN A 213 7.17 15.70 4.29
N ALA A 214 6.89 14.71 3.46
CA ALA A 214 5.88 13.68 3.74
C ALA A 214 6.22 12.87 4.99
N ALA A 215 7.47 12.44 5.14
CA ALA A 215 7.90 11.66 6.30
C ALA A 215 7.92 12.46 7.61
N SER A 216 7.82 13.79 7.54
CA SER A 216 7.76 14.69 8.71
C SER A 216 6.34 15.20 8.98
N ASP A 217 5.36 14.86 8.14
CA ASP A 217 3.95 15.20 8.34
C ASP A 217 3.30 14.15 9.24
N GLU A 218 2.92 14.54 10.46
CA GLU A 218 2.27 13.66 11.44
C GLU A 218 0.94 13.06 10.96
N LYS A 219 0.35 13.61 9.90
CA LYS A 219 -0.88 13.10 9.29
C LYS A 219 -0.62 12.13 8.14
N ALA A 220 0.61 12.03 7.66
CA ALA A 220 0.95 11.15 6.55
C ALA A 220 1.06 9.71 7.05
N VAL A 221 0.31 8.81 6.42
CA VAL A 221 0.42 7.37 6.68
C VAL A 221 1.65 6.86 5.94
N LEU A 222 2.68 6.48 6.70
CA LEU A 222 3.92 5.88 6.20
C LEU A 222 3.89 4.38 6.52
N ILE A 223 3.98 3.55 5.48
CA ILE A 223 4.04 2.08 5.61
C ILE A 223 5.42 1.62 5.17
N GLY A 224 6.11 0.88 6.03
CA GLY A 224 7.43 0.33 5.77
C GLY A 224 8.48 0.86 6.73
N THR A 225 9.75 0.76 6.35
CA THR A 225 10.88 1.06 7.23
C THR A 225 11.52 2.39 6.85
N ARG A 226 11.74 3.25 7.84
CA ARG A 226 12.53 4.48 7.72
C ARG A 226 13.56 4.53 8.84
N LYS A 227 14.81 4.20 8.54
CA LYS A 227 15.91 4.19 9.54
C LYS A 227 16.91 5.33 9.33
N GLU A 228 16.77 6.11 8.26
CA GLU A 228 17.59 7.29 8.05
C GLU A 228 16.80 8.48 7.54
N LYS A 229 17.45 9.65 7.49
CA LYS A 229 16.86 10.83 6.89
C LYS A 229 16.89 10.67 5.38
N SER A 230 15.80 11.04 4.73
CA SER A 230 15.78 11.20 3.27
C SER A 230 16.83 12.24 2.88
N CYS A 231 17.60 11.95 1.82
CA CYS A 231 18.65 12.83 1.30
C CYS A 231 18.26 13.47 -0.05
N PRO A 232 17.23 14.33 -0.11
CA PRO A 232 16.86 15.01 -1.35
C PRO A 232 17.85 16.14 -1.70
N PRO A 233 17.80 16.68 -2.93
CA PRO A 233 18.54 17.90 -3.27
C PRO A 233 18.12 19.09 -2.40
N GLN A 234 19.05 20.02 -2.17
CA GLN A 234 18.75 21.27 -1.46
C GLN A 234 17.80 22.19 -2.24
N LEU A 235 17.76 22.06 -3.57
CA LEU A 235 16.90 22.83 -4.45
C LEU A 235 15.72 21.99 -4.94
N ASN A 236 14.52 22.55 -4.84
CA ASN A 236 13.32 21.98 -5.45
C ASN A 236 13.00 22.71 -6.76
N SER A 237 13.13 22.03 -7.89
CA SER A 237 12.82 22.56 -9.22
C SER A 237 11.34 22.46 -9.61
N GLY A 238 10.50 21.84 -8.78
CA GLY A 238 9.05 21.81 -8.97
C GLY A 238 8.51 20.60 -9.73
N LEU A 239 9.25 19.49 -9.84
CA LEU A 239 8.75 18.28 -10.52
C LEU A 239 7.46 17.76 -9.84
N PHE A 240 7.42 17.67 -8.51
CA PHE A 240 6.22 17.21 -7.79
C PHE A 240 5.00 18.12 -8.07
N ALA A 241 5.21 19.44 -8.08
CA ALA A 241 4.15 20.39 -8.44
C ALA A 241 3.67 20.16 -9.88
N ALA A 242 4.58 19.94 -10.82
CA ALA A 242 4.22 19.59 -12.19
C ALA A 242 3.41 18.27 -12.25
N MET A 243 3.78 17.26 -11.47
CA MET A 243 3.04 16.00 -11.38
C MET A 243 1.61 16.18 -10.87
N LYS A 244 1.44 17.04 -9.84
CA LYS A 244 0.12 17.39 -9.32
C LYS A 244 -0.74 18.15 -10.33
N GLU A 245 -0.15 19.07 -11.08
CA GLU A 245 -0.85 19.83 -12.12
C GLU A 245 -1.29 18.96 -13.29
N MET A 246 -0.44 18.03 -13.73
CA MET A 246 -0.74 17.13 -14.85
C MET A 246 -1.75 16.05 -14.47
N GLY A 247 -1.75 15.61 -13.21
CA GLY A 247 -2.77 14.71 -12.66
C GLY A 247 -2.70 13.27 -13.20
N ASP A 248 -1.63 12.88 -13.87
CA ASP A 248 -1.41 11.53 -14.40
C ASP A 248 -0.62 10.63 -13.44
N ILE A 249 0.36 11.17 -12.70
CA ILE A 249 1.20 10.41 -11.76
C ILE A 249 0.42 9.98 -10.52
N MET A 250 0.39 8.67 -10.28
CA MET A 250 -0.15 8.04 -9.08
C MET A 250 0.93 7.76 -8.03
N GLY A 251 2.15 7.47 -8.48
CA GLY A 251 3.26 7.16 -7.59
C GLY A 251 4.63 7.41 -8.21
N THR A 252 5.60 7.69 -7.36
CA THR A 252 7.01 7.81 -7.69
C THR A 252 7.82 6.78 -6.90
N PHE A 253 8.86 6.23 -7.52
CA PHE A 253 9.66 5.13 -6.98
C PHE A 253 11.15 5.47 -7.05
N VAL A 254 11.82 5.43 -5.90
CA VAL A 254 13.19 5.93 -5.73
C VAL A 254 14.09 4.95 -4.98
N GLY A 255 15.39 5.24 -4.97
CA GLY A 255 16.44 4.50 -4.27
C GLY A 255 17.20 5.40 -3.28
N HIS A 256 18.53 5.34 -3.35
CA HIS A 256 19.49 6.29 -2.78
C HIS A 256 19.69 6.22 -1.27
N ASP A 257 18.60 6.23 -0.48
CA ASP A 257 18.68 6.08 0.97
C ASP A 257 18.53 4.60 1.34
N HIS A 258 19.65 3.92 1.56
CA HIS A 258 19.76 2.45 1.70
C HIS A 258 18.94 1.86 2.87
N ASP A 259 18.68 2.68 3.89
CA ASP A 259 18.01 2.31 5.11
C ASP A 259 16.54 2.76 5.16
N ASN A 260 15.98 3.08 3.99
CA ASN A 260 14.57 3.37 3.78
C ASN A 260 13.97 2.41 2.75
N ASP A 261 12.77 1.90 3.03
CA ASP A 261 11.95 1.15 2.07
C ASP A 261 10.45 1.44 2.25
N TYR A 262 10.14 2.57 2.87
CA TYR A 262 8.77 2.98 3.13
C TYR A 262 8.07 3.49 1.87
N ALA A 263 6.74 3.48 1.91
CA ALA A 263 5.89 4.24 1.03
C ALA A 263 4.96 5.15 1.85
N VAL A 264 4.75 6.37 1.38
CA VAL A 264 3.93 7.39 2.05
C VAL A 264 3.08 8.14 1.04
N LEU A 265 1.83 8.44 1.37
CA LEU A 265 0.93 9.20 0.50
C LEU A 265 1.09 10.66 0.85
N TYR A 266 1.50 11.42 -0.15
CA TYR A 266 1.66 12.85 0.00
C TYR A 266 0.88 13.55 -1.09
N LYS A 267 -0.14 14.31 -0.68
CA LYS A 267 -1.03 15.05 -1.60
C LYS A 267 -1.50 14.17 -2.76
N ASP A 268 -2.06 12.99 -2.47
CA ASP A 268 -2.59 12.03 -3.45
C ASP A 268 -1.57 11.37 -4.40
N ILE A 269 -0.26 11.50 -4.15
CA ILE A 269 0.79 10.77 -4.87
C ILE A 269 1.52 9.84 -3.89
N LEU A 270 1.67 8.57 -4.25
CA LEU A 270 2.46 7.61 -3.49
C LEU A 270 3.95 7.88 -3.69
N LEU A 271 4.69 8.17 -2.63
CA LEU A 271 6.14 8.36 -2.63
C LEU A 271 6.77 7.11 -2.00
N ALA A 272 7.50 6.30 -2.78
CA ALA A 272 7.94 4.98 -2.34
C ALA A 272 9.44 4.75 -2.58
N TYR A 273 10.16 4.38 -1.52
CA TYR A 273 11.53 3.86 -1.61
C TYR A 273 11.52 2.38 -2.01
N GLY A 274 12.44 1.99 -2.88
CA GLY A 274 12.81 0.61 -3.12
C GLY A 274 13.51 0.01 -1.91
N ARG A 275 13.58 -1.33 -1.83
CA ARG A 275 14.42 -2.02 -0.85
C ARG A 275 15.84 -2.14 -1.43
N TYR A 276 16.85 -1.74 -0.65
CA TYR A 276 18.25 -1.92 -1.01
C TYR A 276 18.53 -3.34 -1.52
N THR A 277 19.07 -3.44 -2.73
CA THR A 277 19.28 -4.71 -3.40
C THR A 277 20.69 -5.23 -3.22
N GLY A 278 21.73 -4.40 -3.17
CA GLY A 278 23.13 -4.83 -3.33
C GLY A 278 23.75 -5.80 -2.31
N GLY A 279 25.07 -5.93 -2.35
CA GLY A 279 25.86 -6.66 -1.36
C GLY A 279 26.25 -5.80 -0.14
N ASN A 280 27.17 -6.27 0.69
CA ASN A 280 27.71 -5.50 1.84
C ASN A 280 28.92 -4.63 1.44
N THR A 281 28.89 -4.05 0.24
CA THR A 281 29.95 -3.15 -0.28
C THR A 281 29.90 -1.78 0.38
N VAL A 282 28.70 -1.33 0.72
CA VAL A 282 28.38 -0.10 1.48
C VAL A 282 27.51 -0.42 2.70
N TYR A 283 27.16 0.61 3.49
CA TYR A 283 26.22 0.45 4.59
C TYR A 283 24.83 0.01 4.07
N ASN A 284 24.19 -0.91 4.78
CA ASN A 284 22.82 -1.37 4.53
C ASN A 284 22.29 -2.12 5.76
N ASN A 285 21.66 -1.39 6.66
CA ASN A 285 21.18 -1.91 7.94
C ASN A 285 19.75 -2.51 7.86
N LEU A 286 19.13 -2.45 6.68
CA LEU A 286 17.86 -3.10 6.37
C LEU A 286 18.05 -4.51 5.79
N LYS A 287 18.13 -5.51 6.68
CA LYS A 287 18.24 -6.93 6.32
C LYS A 287 16.93 -7.71 6.52
N PRO A 288 16.66 -8.74 5.71
CA PRO A 288 17.36 -9.09 4.46
C PRO A 288 17.25 -8.00 3.39
N ASN A 289 18.15 -8.04 2.40
CA ASN A 289 18.06 -7.20 1.20
C ASN A 289 16.97 -7.74 0.28
N GLY A 290 16.58 -6.98 -0.74
CA GLY A 290 15.47 -7.38 -1.59
C GLY A 290 15.14 -6.37 -2.69
N ALA A 291 13.85 -6.29 -3.01
CA ALA A 291 13.32 -5.45 -4.07
C ALA A 291 11.94 -4.92 -3.68
N ARG A 292 11.48 -3.88 -4.37
CA ARG A 292 10.08 -3.48 -4.36
C ARG A 292 9.39 -4.07 -5.58
N VAL A 293 8.20 -4.63 -5.38
CA VAL A 293 7.34 -5.11 -6.46
C VAL A 293 6.15 -4.18 -6.59
N ILE A 294 5.74 -3.89 -7.82
CA ILE A 294 4.69 -2.93 -8.17
C ILE A 294 3.77 -3.62 -9.17
N GLU A 295 2.48 -3.61 -8.92
CA GLU A 295 1.46 -4.19 -9.80
C GLU A 295 0.43 -3.12 -10.15
N LEU A 296 0.15 -3.02 -11.45
CA LEU A 296 -0.92 -2.21 -12.02
C LEU A 296 -2.05 -3.12 -12.50
N THR A 297 -3.29 -2.63 -12.41
CA THR A 297 -4.47 -3.26 -13.02
C THR A 297 -4.99 -2.38 -14.16
N GLU A 298 -5.24 -2.97 -15.33
CA GLU A 298 -5.81 -2.28 -16.47
C GLU A 298 -7.16 -1.65 -16.12
N GLY A 299 -7.36 -0.38 -16.47
CA GLY A 299 -8.61 0.34 -16.23
C GLY A 299 -8.76 0.88 -14.80
N GLU A 300 -7.86 0.54 -13.89
CA GLU A 300 -7.85 1.07 -12.52
C GLU A 300 -6.81 2.18 -12.37
N ARG A 301 -7.17 3.21 -11.60
CA ARG A 301 -6.24 4.23 -11.14
C ARG A 301 -5.68 3.84 -9.77
N SER A 302 -5.06 2.66 -9.71
CA SER A 302 -4.59 2.02 -8.49
C SER A 302 -3.15 1.51 -8.62
N ILE A 303 -2.47 1.32 -7.49
CA ILE A 303 -1.17 0.65 -7.40
C ILE A 303 -1.22 -0.33 -6.24
N LYS A 304 -0.78 -1.56 -6.46
CA LYS A 304 -0.43 -2.49 -5.38
C LYS A 304 1.08 -2.64 -5.35
N THR A 305 1.72 -2.43 -4.21
CA THR A 305 3.18 -2.57 -4.08
C THR A 305 3.59 -3.24 -2.78
N TRP A 306 4.65 -4.03 -2.77
CA TRP A 306 5.18 -4.70 -1.59
C TRP A 306 6.70 -4.82 -1.68
N ILE A 307 7.34 -5.16 -0.56
CA ILE A 307 8.74 -5.50 -0.52
C ILE A 307 8.89 -7.02 -0.55
N HIS A 308 9.67 -7.51 -1.51
CA HIS A 308 10.06 -8.91 -1.61
C HIS A 308 11.52 -9.05 -1.19
N LEU A 309 11.76 -9.77 -0.10
CA LEU A 309 13.07 -9.98 0.49
C LEU A 309 13.72 -11.29 0.01
N LYS A 310 15.05 -11.31 -0.02
CA LYS A 310 15.84 -12.55 -0.14
C LYS A 310 15.33 -13.59 0.88
N GLY A 311 15.09 -14.82 0.44
CA GLY A 311 14.40 -15.85 1.20
C GLY A 311 12.88 -15.87 1.01
N ASN A 312 12.36 -15.22 -0.02
CA ASN A 312 10.94 -15.17 -0.41
C ASN A 312 9.96 -14.59 0.64
N GLN A 313 10.45 -13.75 1.55
CA GLN A 313 9.56 -13.08 2.51
C GLN A 313 8.95 -11.82 1.88
N ILE A 314 7.62 -11.69 1.98
CA ILE A 314 6.88 -10.50 1.55
C ILE A 314 6.52 -9.65 2.77
N ILE A 315 6.81 -8.35 2.73
CA ILE A 315 6.46 -7.37 3.77
C ILE A 315 5.96 -6.06 3.16
N HIS A 316 5.42 -5.18 4.01
CA HIS A 316 5.12 -3.78 3.66
C HIS A 316 4.25 -3.63 2.41
N THR A 317 3.15 -4.40 2.34
CA THR A 317 2.20 -4.30 1.23
C THR A 317 1.37 -3.01 1.35
N VAL A 318 1.25 -2.29 0.25
CA VAL A 318 0.59 -0.99 0.14
C VAL A 318 -0.34 -0.99 -1.06
N ASN A 319 -1.57 -0.48 -0.86
CA ASN A 319 -2.53 -0.26 -1.93
C ASN A 319 -2.77 1.26 -2.08
N TYR A 320 -2.79 1.75 -3.31
CA TYR A 320 -3.16 3.11 -3.66
C TYR A 320 -4.37 3.06 -4.61
N PRO A 321 -5.37 3.95 -4.49
CA PRO A 321 -5.59 4.94 -3.43
C PRO A 321 -6.28 4.30 -2.21
N ALA A 322 -5.52 3.71 -1.28
CA ALA A 322 -5.98 3.38 0.07
C ALA A 322 -4.78 3.13 1.01
N LEU A 323 -4.19 4.22 1.56
CA LEU A 323 -3.18 4.10 2.62
C LEU A 323 -3.80 3.81 3.99
N SER A 324 -4.35 2.60 4.10
CA SER A 324 -4.52 1.91 5.39
C SER A 324 -3.75 0.61 5.28
N ASP A 325 -2.96 0.27 6.31
CA ASP A 325 -2.27 -1.01 6.42
C ASP A 325 -3.30 -2.14 6.44
N THR A 326 -3.66 -2.63 5.25
CA THR A 326 -4.59 -3.74 5.08
C THR A 326 -4.00 -4.60 3.97
N ALA A 327 -3.22 -5.62 4.35
CA ALA A 327 -3.51 -6.91 3.72
C ALA A 327 -5.03 -7.06 3.74
N GLU A 328 -5.68 -7.43 2.62
CA GLU A 328 -7.14 -7.60 2.61
C GLU A 328 -7.54 -8.54 3.74
N TYR A 329 -7.91 -7.96 4.87
CA TYR A 329 -8.30 -8.69 6.04
C TYR A 329 -9.70 -9.17 5.73
N THR A 330 -9.78 -10.40 5.23
CA THR A 330 -11.05 -11.07 5.05
C THR A 330 -11.59 -11.34 6.45
N LEU A 331 -12.74 -10.76 6.76
CA LEU A 331 -13.41 -10.99 8.03
C LEU A 331 -13.56 -12.50 8.29
N GLN A 332 -13.22 -12.89 9.51
CA GLN A 332 -13.27 -14.26 9.98
C GLN A 332 -14.37 -14.38 11.03
N SER A 333 -14.97 -15.57 11.13
CA SER A 333 -15.84 -15.88 12.26
C SER A 333 -15.14 -15.56 13.59
N GLY A 334 -15.87 -14.94 14.51
CA GLY A 334 -15.36 -14.49 15.81
C GLY A 334 -14.69 -13.11 15.82
N ASP A 335 -14.56 -12.43 14.68
CA ASP A 335 -14.23 -11.00 14.70
C ASP A 335 -15.38 -10.21 15.35
N LEU A 336 -15.03 -9.12 16.03
CA LEU A 336 -15.99 -8.21 16.64
C LEU A 336 -16.03 -6.91 15.83
N ILE A 337 -17.22 -6.47 15.46
CA ILE A 337 -17.42 -5.18 14.79
C ILE A 337 -18.10 -4.22 15.76
N PHE A 338 -17.34 -3.24 16.24
CA PHE A 338 -17.84 -2.16 17.08
C PHE A 338 -18.40 -1.04 16.22
N GLN A 339 -19.52 -0.44 16.61
CA GLN A 339 -20.11 0.69 15.92
C GLN A 339 -20.28 1.89 16.84
N GLU A 340 -19.90 3.06 16.33
CA GLU A 340 -20.27 4.37 16.86
C GLU A 340 -21.47 4.88 16.06
N ALA A 341 -22.65 4.90 16.68
CA ALA A 341 -23.85 5.46 16.07
C ALA A 341 -23.68 6.97 15.81
N CYS A 342 -24.38 7.50 14.80
CA CYS A 342 -24.29 8.90 14.43
C CYS A 342 -24.92 9.85 15.45
N SER A 343 -26.17 9.59 15.86
CA SER A 343 -26.89 10.36 16.88
C SER A 343 -28.24 9.72 17.24
N GLY A 344 -28.64 9.81 18.51
CA GLY A 344 -29.95 9.46 19.05
C GLY A 344 -29.96 9.69 20.57
N GLN A 345 -31.12 9.89 21.19
CA GLN A 345 -31.19 10.30 22.62
C GLN A 345 -30.59 9.26 23.58
N THR A 346 -30.66 7.96 23.25
CA THR A 346 -30.05 6.90 24.06
C THR A 346 -28.56 6.75 23.74
N GLU A 347 -28.18 7.06 22.50
CA GLU A 347 -26.83 6.99 21.98
C GLU A 347 -25.94 8.12 22.52
N GLU A 348 -26.45 9.36 22.61
CA GLU A 348 -25.72 10.46 23.26
C GLU A 348 -25.49 10.20 24.75
N ALA A 349 -26.45 9.54 25.43
CA ALA A 349 -26.33 9.17 26.83
C ALA A 349 -25.34 8.01 27.06
N ILE A 350 -25.13 7.12 26.07
CA ILE A 350 -24.06 6.11 26.07
C ILE A 350 -22.70 6.80 25.82
N LYS A 351 -22.61 7.67 24.82
CA LYS A 351 -21.38 8.42 24.49
C LYS A 351 -20.89 9.29 25.66
N GLY A 352 -21.80 9.81 26.48
CA GLY A 352 -21.47 10.61 27.66
C GLY A 352 -20.87 9.83 28.84
N VAL A 353 -20.88 8.48 28.82
CA VAL A 353 -20.44 7.65 29.95
C VAL A 353 -19.46 6.53 29.58
N THR A 354 -19.14 6.36 28.30
CA THR A 354 -18.20 5.34 27.81
C THR A 354 -17.01 5.97 27.08
N GLU A 355 -15.82 5.96 27.68
CA GLU A 355 -14.59 6.11 26.89
C GLU A 355 -14.45 4.89 25.97
N SER A 356 -13.96 5.02 24.74
CA SER A 356 -13.59 3.87 23.89
C SER A 356 -12.18 4.05 23.33
N ILE A 357 -11.62 3.01 22.72
CA ILE A 357 -10.28 3.10 22.11
C ILE A 357 -10.24 4.19 21.03
N GLY A 358 -9.10 4.88 20.88
CA GLY A 358 -8.83 5.75 19.73
C GLY A 358 -9.73 6.97 19.56
N GLY A 359 -10.42 7.42 20.63
CA GLY A 359 -11.31 8.60 20.57
C GLY A 359 -12.70 8.31 19.99
N TYR A 360 -13.06 7.04 19.79
CA TYR A 360 -14.43 6.62 19.43
C TYR A 360 -15.34 6.59 20.66
N ASN A 361 -16.65 6.57 20.42
CA ASN A 361 -17.66 6.31 21.45
C ASN A 361 -18.60 5.18 20.98
N PHE A 362 -18.17 3.93 21.15
CA PHE A 362 -18.91 2.79 20.63
C PHE A 362 -20.22 2.56 21.39
N THR A 363 -21.30 2.49 20.63
CA THR A 363 -22.67 2.28 21.13
C THR A 363 -23.16 0.86 20.90
N HIS A 364 -22.50 0.10 20.03
CA HIS A 364 -22.93 -1.25 19.66
C HIS A 364 -21.75 -2.17 19.32
N VAL A 365 -21.96 -3.49 19.43
CA VAL A 365 -20.99 -4.52 19.04
C VAL A 365 -21.72 -5.77 18.55
N GLY A 366 -21.17 -6.42 17.53
CA GLY A 366 -21.65 -7.70 17.00
C GLY A 366 -20.49 -8.64 16.65
N MET A 367 -20.77 -9.94 16.55
CA MET A 367 -19.79 -10.96 16.21
C MET A 367 -19.96 -11.42 14.77
N VAL A 368 -18.86 -11.41 14.00
CA VAL A 368 -18.83 -11.94 12.64
C VAL A 368 -19.08 -13.45 12.65
N TYR A 369 -19.94 -13.88 11.73
CA TYR A 369 -20.21 -15.26 11.38
C TYR A 369 -20.11 -15.43 9.87
N LYS A 370 -19.20 -16.31 9.44
CA LYS A 370 -19.06 -16.75 8.04
C LYS A 370 -19.80 -18.08 7.87
N ASP A 371 -20.76 -18.13 6.97
CA ASP A 371 -21.49 -19.37 6.68
C ASP A 371 -20.73 -20.28 5.70
N GLU A 372 -21.30 -21.47 5.43
CA GLU A 372 -20.70 -22.49 4.54
C GLU A 372 -20.53 -22.03 3.08
N ARG A 373 -21.16 -20.91 2.68
CA ARG A 373 -21.07 -20.34 1.33
C ARG A 373 -20.17 -19.12 1.29
N ASP A 374 -19.36 -18.93 2.33
CA ASP A 374 -18.49 -17.77 2.53
C ASP A 374 -19.23 -16.42 2.63
N SER A 375 -20.54 -16.42 2.86
CA SER A 375 -21.31 -15.21 3.10
C SER A 375 -21.10 -14.72 4.53
N ILE A 376 -20.83 -13.42 4.68
CA ILE A 376 -20.53 -12.80 5.97
C ILE A 376 -21.79 -12.17 6.57
N GLN A 377 -22.11 -12.60 7.77
CA GLN A 377 -23.19 -12.08 8.59
C GLN A 377 -22.65 -11.66 9.96
N VAL A 378 -23.41 -10.86 10.69
CA VAL A 378 -23.10 -10.42 12.04
C VAL A 378 -24.19 -10.97 12.97
N ILE A 379 -23.78 -11.72 13.99
CA ILE A 379 -24.64 -12.12 15.10
C ILE A 379 -24.67 -10.93 16.09
N GLU A 380 -25.85 -10.37 16.31
CA GLU A 380 -26.03 -9.21 17.17
C GLU A 380 -27.30 -9.30 18.01
N ALA A 381 -27.29 -8.68 19.18
CA ALA A 381 -28.49 -8.40 19.96
C ALA A 381 -28.91 -6.94 19.71
N ILE A 382 -30.01 -6.76 18.99
CA ILE A 382 -30.62 -5.46 18.70
C ILE A 382 -32.15 -5.59 18.83
N PRO A 383 -32.92 -4.56 19.21
CA PRO A 383 -34.37 -4.66 19.26
C PRO A 383 -34.99 -5.27 17.99
N PRO A 384 -35.93 -6.23 18.11
CA PRO A 384 -36.48 -6.78 19.35
C PRO A 384 -35.78 -8.04 19.89
N LYS A 385 -34.76 -8.57 19.21
CA LYS A 385 -34.20 -9.90 19.47
C LYS A 385 -32.79 -10.10 18.90
N VAL A 386 -32.08 -11.09 19.41
CA VAL A 386 -30.84 -11.60 18.82
C VAL A 386 -31.13 -12.13 17.41
N LYS A 387 -30.35 -11.68 16.43
CA LYS A 387 -30.56 -12.02 15.01
C LYS A 387 -29.23 -12.14 14.26
N LEU A 388 -29.31 -12.70 13.05
CA LEU A 388 -28.28 -12.58 12.03
C LEU A 388 -28.60 -11.39 11.13
N THR A 389 -27.60 -10.57 10.87
CA THR A 389 -27.69 -9.40 9.98
C THR A 389 -26.65 -9.53 8.89
N PRO A 390 -27.01 -9.44 7.59
CA PRO A 390 -26.02 -9.36 6.52
C PRO A 390 -24.99 -8.26 6.81
N LEU A 391 -23.71 -8.49 6.52
CA LEU A 391 -22.66 -7.50 6.80
C LEU A 391 -22.98 -6.13 6.18
N THR A 392 -23.54 -6.12 4.96
CA THR A 392 -23.97 -4.90 4.29
C THR A 392 -24.99 -4.13 5.10
N ASP A 393 -25.98 -4.82 5.66
CA ASP A 393 -27.08 -4.19 6.40
C ASP A 393 -26.61 -3.74 7.79
N TYR A 394 -25.63 -4.44 8.36
CA TYR A 394 -24.99 -4.04 9.61
C TYR A 394 -24.19 -2.74 9.44
N LEU A 395 -23.37 -2.65 8.38
CA LEU A 395 -22.54 -1.48 8.08
C LEU A 395 -23.35 -0.31 7.51
N TYR A 396 -24.43 -0.62 6.80
CA TYR A 396 -25.31 0.34 6.12
C TYR A 396 -26.78 0.06 6.47
N PRO A 397 -27.22 0.35 7.70
CA PRO A 397 -28.62 0.16 8.09
C PRO A 397 -29.54 0.96 7.15
N SER A 398 -30.65 0.36 6.72
CA SER A 398 -31.62 1.02 5.84
C SER A 398 -32.57 1.94 6.62
N GLY A 399 -32.75 3.19 6.18
CA GLY A 399 -33.72 4.13 6.77
C GLY A 399 -33.33 5.60 6.58
N ARG A 400 -34.31 6.51 6.61
CA ARG A 400 -34.09 7.96 6.35
C ARG A 400 -33.05 8.61 7.29
N GLU A 401 -32.91 8.12 8.52
CA GLU A 401 -31.90 8.62 9.48
C GLU A 401 -30.51 8.02 9.23
N ALA A 402 -30.44 6.77 8.76
CA ALA A 402 -29.19 6.09 8.44
C ALA A 402 -28.58 6.50 7.07
N GLU A 403 -29.41 7.03 6.15
CA GLU A 403 -28.94 7.68 4.93
C GLU A 403 -28.26 9.04 5.20
N ALA A 404 -28.67 9.74 6.26
CA ALA A 404 -28.11 11.04 6.64
C ALA A 404 -26.74 10.91 7.33
N CYS A 405 -26.50 9.82 8.07
CA CYS A 405 -25.21 9.53 8.65
C CYS A 405 -25.05 8.01 8.89
N ARG A 406 -23.93 7.46 8.40
CA ARG A 406 -23.57 6.05 8.54
C ARG A 406 -22.76 5.83 9.83
N PRO A 407 -23.04 4.76 10.60
CA PRO A 407 -22.26 4.46 11.81
C PRO A 407 -20.80 4.22 11.43
N LYS A 408 -19.86 4.66 12.27
CA LYS A 408 -18.43 4.33 12.10
C LYS A 408 -18.15 2.97 12.72
N SER A 409 -17.44 2.11 12.00
CA SER A 409 -17.20 0.73 12.38
C SER A 409 -15.71 0.45 12.55
N VAL A 410 -15.38 -0.28 13.62
CA VAL A 410 -14.00 -0.74 13.90
C VAL A 410 -14.04 -2.24 14.14
N VAL A 411 -13.12 -2.95 13.50
CA VAL A 411 -12.99 -4.40 13.67
C VAL A 411 -11.93 -4.69 14.72
N ALA A 412 -12.21 -5.66 15.58
CA ALA A 412 -11.21 -6.25 16.46
C ALA A 412 -11.30 -7.76 16.42
N ARG A 413 -10.21 -8.43 16.81
CA ARG A 413 -10.17 -9.88 16.99
C ARG A 413 -9.65 -10.20 18.37
N LEU A 414 -10.09 -11.32 18.93
CA LEU A 414 -9.50 -11.88 20.14
C LEU A 414 -7.99 -12.12 19.93
N LYS A 415 -7.16 -11.67 20.88
CA LYS A 415 -5.72 -11.96 20.89
C LYS A 415 -5.48 -13.48 20.92
N PRO A 416 -4.31 -13.96 20.45
CA PRO A 416 -4.03 -15.39 20.30
C PRO A 416 -4.40 -16.27 21.50
N ALA A 417 -4.23 -15.77 22.73
CA ALA A 417 -4.54 -16.47 23.97
C ALA A 417 -6.02 -16.85 24.17
N TYR A 418 -6.96 -16.24 23.44
CA TYR A 418 -8.41 -16.46 23.57
C TYR A 418 -9.06 -16.99 22.29
N ARG A 419 -8.29 -17.14 21.20
CA ARG A 419 -8.84 -17.55 19.90
C ARG A 419 -9.39 -18.98 19.91
N HIS A 420 -8.96 -19.83 20.84
CA HIS A 420 -9.51 -21.18 21.03
C HIS A 420 -11.00 -21.17 21.40
N CYS A 421 -11.50 -20.08 21.99
CA CYS A 421 -12.92 -19.94 22.34
C CYS A 421 -13.83 -19.69 21.13
N ILE A 422 -13.29 -19.16 20.02
CA ILE A 422 -14.08 -18.66 18.89
C ILE A 422 -15.06 -19.70 18.33
N PRO A 423 -14.63 -20.95 17.99
CA PRO A 423 -15.55 -21.90 17.36
C PRO A 423 -16.75 -22.24 18.24
N GLN A 424 -16.53 -22.43 19.54
CA GLN A 424 -17.61 -22.71 20.48
C GLN A 424 -18.47 -21.47 20.74
N ALA A 425 -17.87 -20.28 20.88
CA ALA A 425 -18.60 -19.04 21.10
C ALA A 425 -19.56 -18.71 19.95
N VAL A 426 -19.11 -18.89 18.69
CA VAL A 426 -19.97 -18.72 17.51
C VAL A 426 -21.13 -19.72 17.55
N LYS A 427 -20.88 -20.99 17.91
CA LYS A 427 -21.93 -22.02 18.04
C LYS A 427 -22.95 -21.65 19.11
N GLU A 428 -22.51 -21.21 20.29
CA GLU A 428 -23.39 -20.75 21.37
C GLU A 428 -24.20 -19.52 20.93
N ALA A 429 -23.58 -18.56 20.24
CA ALA A 429 -24.26 -17.37 19.75
C ALA A 429 -25.38 -17.71 18.75
N LEU A 430 -25.16 -18.69 17.87
CA LEU A 430 -26.17 -19.18 16.93
C LEU A 430 -27.36 -19.87 17.65
N LEU A 431 -27.15 -20.51 18.80
CA LEU A 431 -28.23 -21.09 19.61
C LEU A 431 -29.12 -20.03 20.28
N LEU A 432 -28.62 -18.80 20.42
CA LEU A 432 -29.35 -17.68 21.02
C LEU A 432 -30.16 -16.87 19.99
N LEU A 433 -30.14 -17.24 18.70
CA LEU A 433 -30.96 -16.57 17.69
C LEU A 433 -32.44 -16.62 18.06
N GLY A 434 -33.08 -15.44 18.09
CA GLY A 434 -34.47 -15.27 18.48
C GLY A 434 -34.70 -14.91 19.95
N GLN A 435 -33.66 -14.96 20.80
CA GLN A 435 -33.77 -14.51 22.20
C GLN A 435 -34.08 -13.01 22.27
N LYS A 436 -34.86 -12.59 23.27
CA LYS A 436 -35.36 -11.22 23.37
C LYS A 436 -34.23 -10.24 23.69
N TYR A 437 -34.36 -9.01 23.18
CA TYR A 437 -33.46 -7.92 23.54
C TYR A 437 -33.65 -7.50 25.00
N ASP A 438 -32.55 -7.27 25.71
CA ASP A 438 -32.60 -6.72 27.07
C ASP A 438 -32.58 -5.20 27.06
N TYR A 439 -33.74 -4.60 27.35
CA TYR A 439 -33.86 -3.14 27.49
C TYR A 439 -33.35 -2.64 28.84
N GLY A 440 -33.16 -3.53 29.82
CA GLY A 440 -32.74 -3.20 31.18
C GLY A 440 -31.24 -3.19 31.39
N TYR A 441 -30.45 -3.75 30.46
CA TYR A 441 -29.00 -3.90 30.59
C TYR A 441 -28.55 -4.65 31.86
N THR A 442 -29.28 -5.72 32.20
CA THR A 442 -29.07 -6.53 33.41
C THR A 442 -28.67 -7.95 33.04
N LEU A 443 -27.56 -8.43 33.60
CA LEU A 443 -27.07 -9.79 33.33
C LEU A 443 -28.02 -10.87 33.87
N ASN A 444 -28.00 -12.05 33.25
CA ASN A 444 -28.63 -13.30 33.74
C ASN A 444 -30.17 -13.28 33.78
N ASN A 445 -30.83 -12.65 32.81
CA ASN A 445 -32.30 -12.55 32.76
C ASN A 445 -32.96 -13.23 31.54
N ASP A 446 -32.22 -14.11 30.85
CA ASP A 446 -32.60 -14.77 29.59
C ASP A 446 -32.97 -13.81 28.44
N LYS A 447 -32.46 -12.58 28.51
CA LYS A 447 -32.47 -11.59 27.44
C LYS A 447 -31.05 -11.12 27.21
N TYR A 448 -30.81 -10.48 26.08
CA TYR A 448 -29.47 -10.08 25.70
C TYR A 448 -29.45 -8.66 25.16
N TYR A 449 -28.53 -7.84 25.66
CA TYR A 449 -28.05 -6.66 24.96
C TYR A 449 -26.71 -6.97 24.26
N CYS A 450 -26.28 -6.06 23.37
CA CYS A 450 -25.22 -6.34 22.40
C CYS A 450 -23.92 -6.87 23.01
N SER A 451 -23.50 -6.28 24.12
CA SER A 451 -22.24 -6.60 24.77
C SER A 451 -22.34 -7.79 25.74
N GLU A 452 -23.47 -7.96 26.42
CA GLU A 452 -23.76 -9.18 27.20
C GLU A 452 -23.74 -10.42 26.32
N LEU A 453 -24.33 -10.36 25.12
CA LEU A 453 -24.33 -11.49 24.19
C LEU A 453 -22.90 -12.01 23.94
N ILE A 454 -21.97 -11.10 23.65
CA ILE A 454 -20.56 -11.45 23.37
C ILE A 454 -19.87 -11.99 24.63
N TYR A 455 -20.11 -11.36 25.78
CA TYR A 455 -19.56 -11.79 27.06
C TYR A 455 -19.99 -13.22 27.40
N ASP A 456 -21.30 -13.51 27.35
CA ASP A 456 -21.88 -14.79 27.75
C ASP A 456 -21.42 -15.95 26.87
N VAL A 457 -21.39 -15.77 25.55
CA VAL A 457 -20.98 -16.84 24.64
C VAL A 457 -19.51 -17.16 24.78
N LEU A 458 -18.66 -16.17 25.08
CA LEU A 458 -17.24 -16.38 25.34
C LEU A 458 -16.98 -16.95 26.74
N LEU A 459 -17.75 -16.56 27.75
CA LEU A 459 -17.71 -17.16 29.10
C LEU A 459 -18.01 -18.66 29.03
N LYS A 460 -19.08 -19.04 28.32
CA LYS A 460 -19.45 -20.44 28.11
C LYS A 460 -18.39 -21.19 27.30
N ALA A 461 -17.90 -20.59 26.21
CA ALA A 461 -16.87 -21.18 25.37
C ALA A 461 -15.52 -21.39 26.09
N ASN A 462 -15.24 -20.58 27.11
CA ASN A 462 -14.02 -20.67 27.93
C ASN A 462 -14.24 -21.43 29.25
N GLY A 463 -15.22 -22.34 29.29
CA GLY A 463 -15.46 -23.23 30.43
C GLY A 463 -15.88 -22.50 31.72
N GLY A 464 -16.58 -21.38 31.60
CA GLY A 464 -17.00 -20.57 32.74
C GLY A 464 -15.94 -19.60 33.26
N THR A 465 -14.78 -19.49 32.58
CA THR A 465 -13.76 -18.49 32.91
C THR A 465 -13.97 -17.24 32.06
N ALA A 466 -14.13 -16.07 32.69
CA ALA A 466 -14.40 -14.83 31.99
C ALA A 466 -13.28 -14.48 30.99
N VAL A 467 -13.66 -14.21 29.74
CA VAL A 467 -12.75 -13.74 28.69
C VAL A 467 -12.61 -12.23 28.77
N PHE A 468 -13.74 -11.49 28.79
CA PHE A 468 -13.76 -10.07 29.10
C PHE A 468 -14.06 -9.84 30.58
N PRO A 469 -13.44 -8.85 31.23
CA PRO A 469 -13.81 -8.46 32.59
C PRO A 469 -15.16 -7.73 32.60
N LEU A 470 -15.97 -8.00 33.63
CA LEU A 470 -17.13 -7.19 33.94
C LEU A 470 -16.70 -5.87 34.58
N ASN A 471 -17.53 -4.85 34.41
CA ASN A 471 -17.33 -3.51 34.95
C ASN A 471 -18.53 -3.16 35.84
N ARG A 472 -18.35 -2.16 36.72
CA ARG A 472 -19.49 -1.51 37.36
C ARG A 472 -20.12 -0.56 36.36
N MET A 473 -21.39 -0.79 36.03
CA MET A 473 -22.13 0.07 35.11
C MET A 473 -22.36 1.44 35.76
N THR A 474 -22.23 2.50 34.95
CA THR A 474 -22.53 3.87 35.36
C THR A 474 -23.46 4.51 34.34
N PHE A 475 -24.46 5.24 34.84
CA PHE A 475 -25.40 6.04 34.08
C PHE A 475 -25.27 7.53 34.43
N LYS A 476 -24.14 7.90 35.05
CA LYS A 476 -23.77 9.26 35.47
C LYS A 476 -22.71 9.84 34.55
N ALA A 477 -22.73 11.16 34.35
CA ALA A 477 -21.75 11.88 33.54
C ALA A 477 -20.33 11.88 34.13
N ASN A 478 -20.19 11.75 35.45
CA ASN A 478 -18.93 11.62 36.17
C ASN A 478 -19.16 10.99 37.55
N GLU A 479 -18.09 10.59 38.25
CA GLU A 479 -18.17 9.93 39.57
C GLU A 479 -18.88 10.76 40.65
N ALA A 480 -18.91 12.09 40.52
CA ALA A 480 -19.57 13.01 41.45
C ALA A 480 -21.01 13.39 41.03
N GLY A 481 -21.48 12.89 39.88
CA GLY A 481 -22.74 13.29 39.26
C GLY A 481 -23.94 12.46 39.69
N GLU A 482 -25.13 13.00 39.44
CA GLU A 482 -26.39 12.24 39.49
C GLU A 482 -26.58 11.45 38.17
N VAL A 483 -27.47 10.46 38.20
CA VAL A 483 -27.85 9.73 36.97
C VAL A 483 -28.37 10.74 35.96
N LEU A 484 -27.89 10.64 34.71
CA LEU A 484 -28.31 11.53 33.63
C LEU A 484 -29.84 11.51 33.48
N PRO A 485 -30.51 12.67 33.36
CA PRO A 485 -31.98 12.75 33.27
C PRO A 485 -32.57 11.83 32.20
N GLU A 486 -31.87 11.67 31.08
CA GLU A 486 -32.26 10.82 29.96
C GLU A 486 -32.35 9.35 30.37
N TRP A 487 -31.37 8.87 31.15
CA TRP A 487 -31.36 7.52 31.68
C TRP A 487 -32.43 7.33 32.76
N ALA A 488 -32.57 8.31 33.66
CA ALA A 488 -33.61 8.27 34.68
C ALA A 488 -35.02 8.18 34.05
N ASP A 489 -35.28 8.95 33.01
CA ASP A 489 -36.54 8.93 32.25
C ASP A 489 -36.73 7.62 31.48
N TYR A 490 -35.67 7.11 30.86
CA TYR A 490 -35.69 5.83 30.14
C TYR A 490 -36.10 4.67 31.06
N PHE A 491 -35.40 4.49 32.18
CA PHE A 491 -35.68 3.40 33.13
C PHE A 491 -37.04 3.57 33.82
N ARG A 492 -37.46 4.81 34.09
CA ARG A 492 -38.81 5.10 34.60
C ARG A 492 -39.89 4.64 33.62
N ARG A 493 -39.72 4.86 32.31
CA ARG A 493 -40.67 4.39 31.28
C ARG A 493 -40.71 2.87 31.16
N LEU A 494 -39.60 2.19 31.42
CA LEU A 494 -39.54 0.72 31.47
C LEU A 494 -40.11 0.14 32.76
N GLY A 495 -40.32 0.95 33.80
CA GLY A 495 -40.83 0.50 35.09
C GLY A 495 -39.82 -0.32 35.90
N ILE A 496 -38.51 -0.11 35.67
CA ILE A 496 -37.41 -0.80 36.36
C ILE A 496 -36.43 0.23 36.96
N PRO A 497 -35.69 -0.11 38.03
CA PRO A 497 -34.67 0.78 38.57
C PRO A 497 -33.48 0.93 37.60
N VAL A 498 -32.76 2.04 37.71
CA VAL A 498 -31.48 2.25 37.01
C VAL A 498 -30.47 1.26 37.61
N PRO A 499 -29.81 0.39 36.82
CA PRO A 499 -28.83 -0.58 37.31
C PRO A 499 -27.46 0.09 37.56
N GLU A 500 -27.48 1.22 38.25
CA GLU A 500 -26.30 2.00 38.61
C GLU A 500 -25.44 1.22 39.62
N GLY A 501 -24.17 1.01 39.28
CA GLY A 501 -23.20 0.32 40.13
C GLY A 501 -23.27 -1.21 40.10
N GLU A 502 -24.24 -1.78 39.37
CA GLU A 502 -24.37 -3.21 39.11
C GLU A 502 -23.27 -3.71 38.16
N GLU A 503 -23.00 -5.02 38.19
CA GLU A 503 -22.06 -5.63 37.26
C GLU A 503 -22.65 -5.70 35.85
N GLY A 504 -21.88 -5.27 34.86
CA GLY A 504 -22.25 -5.31 33.46
C GLY A 504 -21.06 -5.10 32.54
N ILE A 505 -21.34 -5.00 31.25
CA ILE A 505 -20.32 -4.75 30.24
C ILE A 505 -20.89 -3.84 29.16
N ASN A 506 -20.05 -3.08 28.47
CA ASN A 506 -20.49 -2.22 27.38
C ASN A 506 -19.48 -2.26 26.22
N PRO A 507 -19.88 -1.83 24.99
CA PRO A 507 -19.00 -1.87 23.83
C PRO A 507 -17.72 -1.06 24.03
N GLY A 508 -17.80 0.11 24.67
CA GLY A 508 -16.65 0.94 25.00
C GLY A 508 -15.63 0.19 25.88
N ALA A 509 -16.08 -0.43 26.96
CA ALA A 509 -15.24 -1.20 27.88
C ALA A 509 -14.60 -2.42 27.19
N MET A 510 -15.37 -3.15 26.37
CA MET A 510 -14.81 -4.24 25.57
C MET A 510 -13.75 -3.77 24.58
N SER A 511 -13.96 -2.62 23.93
CA SER A 511 -13.02 -2.09 22.94
C SER A 511 -11.66 -1.71 23.52
N ARG A 512 -11.60 -1.42 24.84
CA ARG A 512 -10.35 -1.09 25.57
C ARG A 512 -9.72 -2.31 26.24
N SER A 513 -10.35 -3.46 26.16
CA SER A 513 -9.87 -4.66 26.85
C SER A 513 -8.59 -5.18 26.21
N GLU A 514 -7.63 -5.59 27.04
CA GLU A 514 -6.39 -6.26 26.62
C GLU A 514 -6.60 -7.64 25.96
N VAL A 515 -7.85 -8.08 25.86
CA VAL A 515 -8.28 -9.37 25.32
C VAL A 515 -8.36 -9.35 23.78
N ILE A 516 -8.47 -8.16 23.18
CA ILE A 516 -8.62 -7.97 21.74
C ILE A 516 -7.47 -7.15 21.15
N GLU A 517 -7.29 -7.26 19.85
CA GLU A 517 -6.46 -6.39 19.03
C GLU A 517 -7.32 -5.78 17.92
N VAL A 518 -7.15 -4.48 17.66
CA VAL A 518 -7.84 -3.80 16.57
C VAL A 518 -7.24 -4.26 15.25
N ILE A 519 -8.11 -4.65 14.32
CA ILE A 519 -7.72 -5.04 12.98
C ILE A 519 -7.87 -3.82 12.06
N PRO A 520 -6.78 -3.32 11.45
CA PRO A 520 -6.90 -2.29 10.45
C PRO A 520 -7.59 -2.91 9.22
N VAL A 521 -8.81 -2.48 8.96
CA VAL A 521 -9.58 -2.91 7.78
C VAL A 521 -10.51 -1.80 7.35
N ASN A 522 -10.57 -1.52 6.05
CA ASN A 522 -11.59 -0.64 5.51
C ASN A 522 -12.85 -1.46 5.20
N LEU A 523 -13.85 -1.34 6.08
CA LEU A 523 -15.16 -1.97 5.92
C LEU A 523 -16.05 -1.24 4.91
N TYR A 524 -15.71 0.00 4.53
CA TYR A 524 -16.50 0.82 3.64
C TYR A 524 -15.93 0.75 2.22
N ARG A 525 -16.54 -0.07 1.38
CA ARG A 525 -16.26 -0.14 -0.07
C ARG A 525 -17.32 0.59 -0.87
#